data_AF-A0A0G1CND3-F1
#
_entry.id   AF-A0A0G1CND3-F1
#
_cell.length_a   1.000
_cell.length_b   1.000
_cell.length_c   1.000
_cell.angle_alpha   90.00
_cell.angle_beta   90.00
_cell.angle_gamma   90.00
#
_symmetry.space_group_name_H-M   'P 1'
#
loop_
_entity.id
_entity.type
_entity.pdbx_description
1 polymer ?
#
loop_
_entity_poly.entity_id
_entity_poly.type
_entity_poly.pdbx_seq_one_letter_code
_entity_poly.pdbx_strand_id
1 'polypeptide(L)'
;MKKNFFITFLILAITLTLTHSVFAQGMMGFSGTQPDNSAIKAQQQEEQEGKKLLDELKNKTTTCQKLTDDNLEKIGEYFMGQAVGDTSRHIAMNTMMQSMMGEQREAQIHTAWGKRGSGCDTSAQIPSNGAGFMPMMFLLRQGFGGQGMMGWGFGILGWLFMLLFWLLIILGVVALIRYLARSGRSREDKTPLDMLKERYAKGEINKKEFEEKKKDLG
;
A
#
# COMPACT_ATOMS: atom_id res chain seq x y z
N MET A 1 -7.75 36.29 7.59
CA MET A 1 -7.29 35.10 8.37
C MET A 1 -7.98 33.79 7.97
N LYS A 2 -9.31 33.71 7.84
CA LYS A 2 -10.04 32.47 7.51
C LYS A 2 -9.71 31.85 6.14
N LYS A 3 -9.40 32.67 5.13
CA LYS A 3 -9.07 32.21 3.76
C LYS A 3 -7.69 31.55 3.67
N ASN A 4 -6.73 32.00 4.49
CA ASN A 4 -5.36 31.53 4.46
C ASN A 4 -5.22 30.13 5.08
N PHE A 5 -6.03 29.82 6.09
CA PHE A 5 -6.04 28.51 6.76
C PHE A 5 -6.59 27.38 5.86
N PHE A 6 -7.56 27.72 5.00
CA PHE A 6 -8.16 26.77 4.06
C PHE A 6 -7.17 26.38 2.94
N ILE A 7 -6.37 27.35 2.49
CA ILE A 7 -5.35 27.14 1.45
C ILE A 7 -4.20 26.28 1.99
N THR A 8 -3.73 26.52 3.22
CA THR A 8 -2.67 25.71 3.83
C THR A 8 -3.09 24.26 4.08
N PHE A 9 -4.35 24.02 4.45
CA PHE A 9 -4.85 22.67 4.67
C PHE A 9 -5.04 21.90 3.35
N LEU A 10 -5.49 22.58 2.29
CA LEU A 10 -5.61 21.99 0.95
C LEU A 10 -4.24 21.58 0.39
N ILE A 11 -3.21 22.42 0.58
CA ILE A 11 -1.84 22.13 0.14
C ILE A 11 -1.28 20.92 0.90
N LEU A 12 -1.47 20.85 2.22
CA LEU A 12 -1.00 19.74 3.04
C LEU A 12 -1.66 18.40 2.65
N ALA A 13 -2.97 18.42 2.38
CA ALA A 13 -3.72 17.25 1.95
C ALA A 13 -3.24 16.73 0.58
N ILE A 14 -2.95 17.62 -0.37
CA ILE A 14 -2.42 17.26 -1.69
C ILE A 14 -1.02 16.66 -1.57
N THR A 15 -0.15 17.21 -0.71
CA THR A 15 1.20 16.68 -0.50
C THR A 15 1.21 15.29 0.13
N LEU A 16 0.23 14.96 0.99
CA LEU A 16 0.14 13.63 1.62
C LEU A 16 -0.28 12.53 0.64
N THR A 17 -1.02 12.86 -0.42
CA THR A 17 -1.44 11.89 -1.45
C THR A 17 -0.35 11.59 -2.48
N LEU A 18 0.59 12.52 -2.70
CA LEU A 18 1.63 12.39 -3.74
C LEU A 18 2.84 11.55 -3.30
N THR A 19 3.01 11.26 -2.01
CA THR A 19 4.16 10.51 -1.48
C THR A 19 4.02 8.99 -1.57
N HIS A 20 2.84 8.46 -1.89
CA HIS A 20 2.61 7.01 -1.96
C HIS A 20 3.13 6.37 -3.25
N SER A 21 3.49 7.16 -4.26
CA SER A 21 3.87 6.64 -5.59
C SER A 21 5.37 6.36 -5.76
N VAL A 22 6.23 6.89 -4.88
CA VAL A 22 7.70 6.91 -5.11
C VAL A 22 8.44 5.77 -4.39
N PHE A 23 7.80 5.09 -3.44
CA PHE A 23 8.48 4.09 -2.60
C PHE A 23 8.48 2.66 -3.18
N ALA A 24 7.79 2.40 -4.30
CA ALA A 24 7.68 1.05 -4.87
C ALA A 24 8.83 0.66 -5.82
N GLN A 25 9.74 1.57 -6.16
CA GLN A 25 10.77 1.36 -7.20
C GLN A 25 12.19 1.06 -6.67
N GLY A 26 12.37 0.96 -5.35
CA GLY A 26 13.70 0.88 -4.72
C GLY A 26 14.34 -0.51 -4.57
N MET A 27 13.73 -1.62 -5.01
CA MET A 27 14.22 -2.98 -4.67
C MET A 27 14.49 -3.90 -5.87
N MET A 28 14.80 -3.37 -7.05
CA MET A 28 15.21 -4.19 -8.22
C MET A 28 16.56 -3.72 -8.81
N GLY A 29 17.50 -3.38 -7.94
CA GLY A 29 18.89 -3.13 -8.32
C GLY A 29 19.72 -4.40 -8.23
N PHE A 30 19.57 -5.31 -9.19
CA PHE A 30 20.56 -6.37 -9.40
C PHE A 30 21.18 -6.16 -10.77
N SER A 31 22.33 -5.49 -10.79
CA SER A 31 23.21 -5.37 -11.94
C SER A 31 23.94 -6.70 -12.16
N GLY A 32 23.19 -7.72 -12.59
CA GLY A 32 23.74 -8.94 -13.17
C GLY A 32 23.62 -8.85 -14.68
N THR A 33 24.64 -9.33 -15.40
CA THR A 33 24.62 -9.57 -16.85
C THR A 33 23.25 -10.08 -17.30
N GLN A 34 22.61 -9.38 -18.25
CA GLN A 34 21.38 -9.87 -18.87
C GLN A 34 21.65 -11.28 -19.45
N PRO A 35 20.78 -12.27 -19.17
CA PRO A 35 20.95 -13.60 -19.73
C PRO A 35 20.90 -13.53 -21.25
N ASP A 36 21.76 -14.30 -21.91
CA ASP A 36 21.78 -14.33 -23.37
C ASP A 36 20.51 -15.01 -23.94
N ASN A 37 20.29 -14.81 -25.24
CA ASN A 37 19.09 -15.34 -25.91
C ASN A 37 19.01 -16.87 -25.90
N SER A 38 20.14 -17.58 -25.77
CA SER A 38 20.16 -19.04 -25.65
C SER A 38 19.68 -19.50 -24.28
N ALA A 39 20.16 -18.87 -23.21
CA ALA A 39 19.74 -19.14 -21.84
C ALA A 39 18.24 -18.86 -21.65
N ILE A 40 17.75 -17.75 -22.22
CA ILE A 40 16.31 -17.44 -22.21
C ILE A 40 15.50 -18.54 -22.90
N LYS A 41 15.93 -19.00 -24.08
CA LYS A 41 15.22 -20.06 -24.81
C LYS A 41 15.27 -21.41 -24.09
N ALA A 42 16.41 -21.75 -23.49
CA ALA A 42 16.56 -22.96 -22.71
C ALA A 42 15.61 -22.95 -21.50
N GLN A 43 15.60 -21.85 -20.74
CA GLN A 43 14.69 -21.70 -19.60
C GLN A 43 13.22 -21.74 -20.02
N GLN A 44 12.85 -21.07 -21.11
CA GLN A 44 11.49 -21.15 -21.65
C GLN A 44 11.09 -22.57 -22.04
N GLN A 45 12.03 -23.37 -22.54
CA GLN A 45 11.76 -24.76 -22.87
C GLN A 45 11.50 -25.58 -21.61
N GLU A 46 12.30 -25.41 -20.55
CA GLU A 46 12.11 -26.10 -19.28
C GLU A 46 10.77 -25.73 -18.62
N GLU A 47 10.42 -24.45 -18.59
CA GLU A 47 9.11 -23.97 -18.13
C GLU A 47 7.95 -24.59 -18.95
N GLN A 48 8.12 -24.74 -20.25
CA GLN A 48 7.11 -25.38 -21.11
C GLN A 48 7.00 -26.89 -20.87
N GLU A 49 8.11 -27.58 -20.62
CA GLU A 49 8.12 -29.00 -20.25
C GLU A 49 7.39 -29.21 -18.92
N GLY A 50 7.68 -28.38 -17.91
CA GLY A 50 6.95 -28.37 -16.64
C GLY A 50 5.45 -28.15 -16.83
N LYS A 51 5.07 -27.18 -17.67
CA LYS A 51 3.66 -26.93 -17.99
C LYS A 51 2.99 -28.16 -18.62
N LYS A 52 3.64 -28.83 -19.58
CA LYS A 52 3.10 -30.04 -20.22
C LYS A 52 2.87 -31.16 -19.21
N LEU A 53 3.84 -31.40 -18.33
CA LEU A 53 3.71 -32.39 -17.26
C LEU A 53 2.54 -32.06 -16.32
N LEU A 54 2.35 -30.78 -15.99
CA LEU A 54 1.22 -30.32 -15.19
C LEU A 54 -0.12 -30.52 -15.90
N ASP A 55 -0.18 -30.25 -17.21
CA ASP A 55 -1.39 -30.47 -18.01
C ASP A 55 -1.72 -31.97 -18.14
N GLU A 56 -0.72 -32.83 -18.26
CA GLU A 56 -0.88 -34.29 -18.22
C GLU A 56 -1.41 -34.79 -16.87
N LEU A 57 -0.95 -34.19 -15.76
CA LEU A 57 -1.49 -34.49 -14.42
C LEU A 57 -2.97 -34.09 -14.33
N LYS A 58 -3.32 -32.88 -14.79
CA LYS A 58 -4.70 -32.38 -14.77
C LYS A 58 -5.64 -33.23 -15.63
N ASN A 59 -5.16 -33.67 -16.79
CA ASN A 59 -5.90 -34.53 -17.70
C ASN A 59 -5.87 -36.01 -17.31
N LYS A 60 -5.24 -36.36 -16.18
CA LYS A 60 -5.11 -37.73 -15.66
C LYS A 60 -4.34 -38.69 -16.60
N THR A 61 -3.54 -38.16 -17.52
CA THR A 61 -2.65 -38.93 -18.39
C THR A 61 -1.46 -39.49 -17.61
N THR A 62 -0.98 -38.74 -16.62
CA THR A 62 0.05 -39.17 -15.66
C THR A 62 -0.45 -39.03 -14.22
N THR A 63 0.28 -39.62 -13.28
CA THR A 63 -0.02 -39.54 -11.84
C THR A 63 1.23 -39.17 -11.07
N CYS A 64 1.07 -38.60 -9.88
CA CYS A 64 2.19 -38.20 -9.02
C CYS A 64 3.18 -39.34 -8.72
N GLN A 65 2.73 -40.59 -8.73
CA GLN A 65 3.57 -41.78 -8.49
C GLN A 65 4.53 -42.07 -9.66
N LYS A 66 4.20 -41.59 -10.88
CA LYS A 66 5.01 -41.79 -12.08
C LYS A 66 5.98 -40.63 -12.33
N LEU A 67 5.82 -39.51 -11.62
CA LEU A 67 6.70 -38.36 -11.75
C LEU A 67 7.92 -38.53 -10.86
N THR A 68 9.08 -38.29 -11.45
CA THR A 68 10.37 -38.23 -10.74
C THR A 68 10.59 -36.83 -10.15
N ASP A 69 11.60 -36.70 -9.28
CA ASP A 69 12.00 -35.39 -8.76
C ASP A 69 12.42 -34.43 -9.87
N ASP A 70 13.13 -34.88 -10.92
CA ASP A 70 13.47 -34.08 -12.11
C ASP A 70 12.22 -33.54 -12.85
N ASN A 71 11.18 -34.36 -12.99
CA ASN A 71 9.92 -33.91 -13.59
C ASN A 71 9.22 -32.86 -12.71
N LEU A 72 9.29 -33.04 -11.39
CA LEU A 72 8.72 -32.11 -10.42
C LEU A 72 9.53 -30.82 -10.35
N GLU A 73 10.84 -30.88 -10.53
CA GLU A 73 11.72 -29.72 -10.68
C GLU A 73 11.28 -28.86 -11.86
N LYS A 74 11.07 -29.45 -13.04
CA LYS A 74 10.55 -28.74 -14.22
C LYS A 74 9.19 -28.10 -13.99
N ILE A 75 8.28 -28.80 -13.29
CA ILE A 75 7.00 -28.21 -12.86
C ILE A 75 7.24 -27.02 -11.90
N GLY A 76 8.25 -27.12 -11.03
CA GLY A 76 8.74 -26.05 -10.19
C GLY A 76 9.21 -24.84 -10.97
N GLU A 77 10.08 -25.03 -11.96
CA GLU A 77 10.58 -23.98 -12.88
C GLU A 77 9.41 -23.27 -13.55
N TYR A 78 8.40 -24.01 -14.05
CA TYR A 78 7.19 -23.43 -14.62
C TYR A 78 6.46 -22.53 -13.61
N PHE A 79 6.24 -23.00 -12.38
CA PHE A 79 5.56 -22.20 -11.36
C PHE A 79 6.38 -21.00 -10.90
N MET A 80 7.69 -21.13 -10.79
CA MET A 80 8.57 -20.03 -10.45
C MET A 80 8.60 -18.98 -11.56
N GLY A 81 8.68 -19.39 -12.83
CA GLY A 81 8.55 -18.50 -13.99
C GLY A 81 7.23 -17.72 -14.00
N GLN A 82 6.10 -18.40 -13.72
CA GLN A 82 4.79 -17.72 -13.60
C GLN A 82 4.74 -16.75 -12.42
N ALA A 83 5.36 -17.08 -11.29
CA ALA A 83 5.36 -16.23 -10.10
C ALA A 83 6.26 -14.99 -10.26
N VAL A 84 7.37 -15.12 -10.98
CA VAL A 84 8.26 -14.01 -11.31
C VAL A 84 7.70 -13.13 -12.44
N GLY A 85 6.98 -13.74 -13.38
CA GLY A 85 6.27 -13.07 -14.47
C GLY A 85 7.13 -12.74 -15.70
N ASP A 86 8.43 -13.05 -15.67
CA ASP A 86 9.37 -12.84 -16.78
C ASP A 86 10.51 -13.85 -16.71
N THR A 87 10.82 -14.51 -17.83
CA THR A 87 11.86 -15.56 -17.87
C THR A 87 13.25 -15.00 -17.59
N SER A 88 13.57 -13.78 -18.06
CA SER A 88 14.89 -13.18 -17.79
C SER A 88 15.08 -12.89 -16.29
N ARG A 89 14.02 -12.45 -15.61
CA ARG A 89 14.01 -12.28 -14.15
C ARG A 89 14.08 -13.62 -13.41
N HIS A 90 13.47 -14.67 -13.96
CA HIS A 90 13.56 -16.01 -13.39
C HIS A 90 15.00 -16.55 -13.44
N ILE A 91 15.69 -16.42 -14.58
CA ILE A 91 17.11 -16.79 -14.70
C ILE A 91 17.99 -16.01 -13.72
N ALA A 92 17.73 -14.71 -13.57
CA ALA A 92 18.44 -13.89 -12.58
C ALA A 92 18.17 -14.36 -11.15
N MET A 93 16.95 -14.82 -10.86
CA MET A 93 16.59 -15.42 -9.57
C MET A 93 17.32 -16.74 -9.34
N ASN A 94 17.36 -17.64 -10.32
CA ASN A 94 18.06 -18.92 -10.21
C ASN A 94 19.55 -18.67 -9.97
N THR A 95 20.16 -17.73 -10.72
CA THR A 95 21.55 -17.31 -10.50
C THR A 95 21.79 -16.79 -9.07
N MET A 96 20.87 -15.97 -8.56
CA MET A 96 20.93 -15.48 -7.18
C MET A 96 20.83 -16.63 -6.17
N MET A 97 19.86 -17.53 -6.34
CA MET A 97 19.65 -18.68 -5.46
C MET A 97 20.84 -19.62 -5.47
N GLN A 98 21.41 -19.90 -6.64
CA GLN A 98 22.61 -20.71 -6.83
C GLN A 98 23.82 -20.06 -6.16
N SER A 99 24.01 -18.73 -6.30
CA SER A 99 25.12 -18.03 -5.64
C SER A 99 25.04 -18.05 -4.10
N MET A 100 23.82 -17.98 -3.54
CA MET A 100 23.62 -17.93 -2.09
C MET A 100 23.56 -19.31 -1.44
N MET A 101 22.98 -20.30 -2.12
CA MET A 101 22.64 -21.60 -1.55
C MET A 101 23.31 -22.76 -2.29
N GLY A 102 23.87 -22.56 -3.47
CA GLY A 102 24.43 -23.62 -4.31
C GLY A 102 23.35 -24.30 -5.16
N GLU A 103 23.78 -24.87 -6.28
CA GLU A 103 22.92 -25.52 -7.29
C GLU A 103 22.03 -26.61 -6.71
N GLN A 104 22.58 -27.49 -5.86
CA GLN A 104 21.81 -28.60 -5.27
C GLN A 104 20.62 -28.14 -4.41
N ARG A 105 20.75 -27.00 -3.71
CA ARG A 105 19.66 -26.47 -2.88
C ARG A 105 18.63 -25.74 -3.72
N GLU A 106 19.06 -25.09 -4.79
CA GLU A 106 18.16 -24.43 -5.73
C GLU A 106 17.26 -25.46 -6.43
N ALA A 107 17.82 -26.55 -6.96
CA ALA A 107 17.07 -27.70 -7.50
C ALA A 107 16.07 -28.30 -6.49
N GLN A 108 16.46 -28.46 -5.23
CA GLN A 108 15.55 -28.94 -4.16
C GLN A 108 14.38 -27.99 -3.93
N ILE A 109 14.62 -26.68 -4.01
CA ILE A 109 13.57 -25.67 -3.84
C ILE A 109 12.59 -25.73 -5.00
N HIS A 110 13.08 -25.82 -6.25
CA HIS A 110 12.23 -25.99 -7.43
C HIS A 110 11.42 -27.29 -7.36
N THR A 111 12.07 -28.41 -7.01
CA THR A 111 11.39 -29.69 -6.82
C THR A 111 10.29 -29.61 -5.75
N ALA A 112 10.58 -28.99 -4.60
CA ALA A 112 9.60 -28.83 -3.52
C ALA A 112 8.45 -27.89 -3.93
N TRP A 113 8.75 -26.85 -4.70
CA TRP A 113 7.76 -25.97 -5.32
C TRP A 113 6.87 -26.72 -6.30
N GLY A 114 7.44 -27.53 -7.18
CA GLY A 114 6.70 -28.35 -8.12
C GLY A 114 5.83 -29.39 -7.44
N LYS A 115 6.33 -30.06 -6.38
CA LYS A 115 5.55 -30.96 -5.53
C LYS A 115 4.32 -30.30 -4.91
N ARG A 116 4.49 -29.09 -4.38
CA ARG A 116 3.39 -28.30 -3.79
C ARG A 116 2.42 -27.80 -4.85
N GLY A 117 2.93 -27.22 -5.93
CA GLY A 117 2.11 -26.60 -6.99
C GLY A 117 1.36 -27.62 -7.84
N SER A 118 1.91 -28.81 -8.05
CA SER A 118 1.21 -29.92 -8.73
C SER A 118 0.17 -30.62 -7.85
N GLY A 119 0.23 -30.42 -6.53
CA GLY A 119 -0.59 -31.13 -5.55
C GLY A 119 -0.11 -32.56 -5.25
N CYS A 120 1.06 -32.97 -5.75
CA CYS A 120 1.60 -34.29 -5.50
C CYS A 120 2.13 -34.49 -4.07
N ASP A 121 2.70 -33.43 -3.48
CA ASP A 121 3.05 -33.39 -2.06
C ASP A 121 2.99 -31.94 -1.56
N THR A 122 1.88 -31.59 -0.89
CA THR A 122 1.67 -30.27 -0.31
C THR A 122 2.50 -30.02 0.95
N SER A 123 3.08 -31.08 1.53
CA SER A 123 3.89 -31.02 2.74
C SER A 123 5.39 -30.91 2.49
N ALA A 124 5.83 -31.08 1.23
CA ALA A 124 7.23 -31.07 0.81
C ALA A 124 8.02 -29.92 1.46
N GLN A 125 8.96 -30.26 2.34
CA GLN A 125 9.70 -29.26 3.10
C GLN A 125 10.65 -28.50 2.18
N ILE A 126 10.68 -27.19 2.34
CA ILE A 126 11.69 -26.36 1.67
C ILE A 126 12.81 -26.12 2.68
N PRO A 127 14.07 -26.49 2.38
CA PRO A 127 15.17 -26.41 3.34
C PRO A 127 15.33 -25.00 3.91
N SER A 128 14.98 -24.82 5.19
CA SER A 128 14.73 -23.51 5.81
C SER A 128 15.94 -22.92 6.54
N ASN A 129 17.16 -23.20 6.08
CA ASN A 129 18.37 -22.83 6.83
C ASN A 129 18.90 -21.42 6.53
N GLY A 130 18.14 -20.58 5.81
CA GLY A 130 18.56 -19.24 5.40
C GLY A 130 17.60 -18.14 5.85
N ALA A 131 18.12 -17.17 6.60
CA ALA A 131 17.38 -16.00 7.09
C ALA A 131 16.75 -15.12 5.97
N GLY A 132 17.13 -15.33 4.70
CA GLY A 132 16.59 -14.65 3.52
C GLY A 132 15.49 -15.39 2.76
N PHE A 133 15.17 -16.64 3.13
CA PHE A 133 14.20 -17.47 2.39
C PHE A 133 12.74 -17.17 2.78
N MET A 134 12.50 -16.78 4.04
CA MET A 134 11.19 -16.47 4.58
C MET A 134 10.45 -15.32 3.85
N PRO A 135 11.07 -14.17 3.52
CA PRO A 135 10.38 -13.07 2.84
C PRO A 135 9.97 -13.43 1.40
N MET A 136 10.83 -14.14 0.67
CA MET A 136 10.56 -14.54 -0.72
C MET A 136 9.44 -15.59 -0.78
N MET A 137 9.48 -16.61 0.08
CA MET A 137 8.39 -17.58 0.21
C MET A 137 7.09 -16.93 0.65
N PHE A 138 7.11 -15.89 1.50
CA PHE A 138 5.88 -15.19 1.91
C PHE A 138 5.21 -14.49 0.72
N LEU A 139 5.98 -13.84 -0.15
CA LEU A 139 5.48 -13.23 -1.38
C LEU A 139 4.99 -14.28 -2.38
N LEU A 140 5.78 -15.34 -2.60
CA LEU A 140 5.44 -16.40 -3.54
C LEU A 140 4.25 -17.27 -3.03
N ARG A 141 4.11 -17.49 -1.72
CA ARG A 141 2.96 -18.17 -1.09
C ARG A 141 1.68 -17.35 -1.20
N GLN A 142 1.76 -16.02 -1.12
CA GLN A 142 0.62 -15.17 -1.44
C GLN A 142 0.23 -15.26 -2.93
N GLY A 143 1.17 -15.57 -3.82
CA GLY A 143 0.91 -15.77 -5.25
C GLY A 143 0.38 -17.16 -5.64
N PHE A 144 0.79 -18.24 -4.96
CA PHE A 144 0.61 -19.62 -5.44
C PHE A 144 -0.26 -20.56 -4.58
N GLY A 145 -0.84 -20.11 -3.47
CA GLY A 145 -1.64 -21.03 -2.65
C GLY A 145 -2.21 -20.45 -1.35
N GLY A 146 -2.48 -19.15 -1.33
CA GLY A 146 -3.01 -18.43 -0.17
C GLY A 146 -4.51 -18.16 -0.24
N GLN A 147 -5.30 -19.04 -0.86
CA GLN A 147 -6.76 -18.92 -0.84
C GLN A 147 -7.28 -19.49 0.50
N GLY A 148 -7.11 -18.71 1.57
CA GLY A 148 -7.64 -19.07 2.89
C GLY A 148 -7.01 -18.26 4.03
N MET A 149 -7.83 -17.41 4.65
CA MET A 149 -7.62 -16.78 5.96
C MET A 149 -6.83 -15.46 6.11
N MET A 150 -6.73 -14.57 5.11
CA MET A 150 -6.33 -13.16 5.41
C MET A 150 -6.81 -12.11 4.40
N GLY A 151 -7.93 -12.32 3.70
CA GLY A 151 -8.36 -11.41 2.62
C GLY A 151 -9.84 -11.05 2.56
N TRP A 152 -10.70 -11.60 3.43
CA TRP A 152 -12.16 -11.54 3.26
C TRP A 152 -12.94 -11.03 4.48
N GLY A 153 -12.25 -10.47 5.49
CA GLY A 153 -12.90 -9.98 6.72
C GLY A 153 -13.08 -8.46 6.84
N PHE A 154 -12.34 -7.66 6.07
CA PHE A 154 -12.25 -6.21 6.27
C PHE A 154 -12.42 -5.36 5.00
N GLY A 155 -12.75 -5.95 3.85
CA GLY A 155 -12.84 -5.21 2.59
C GLY A 155 -13.95 -4.13 2.58
N ILE A 156 -15.14 -4.46 3.09
CA ILE A 156 -16.28 -3.53 3.17
C ILE A 156 -16.32 -2.80 4.53
N LEU A 157 -16.15 -3.53 5.64
CA LEU A 157 -16.17 -2.94 6.98
C LEU A 157 -15.00 -1.97 7.21
N GLY A 158 -13.82 -2.28 6.69
CA GLY A 158 -12.66 -1.39 6.76
C GLY A 158 -12.87 -0.12 5.93
N TRP A 159 -13.46 -0.23 4.75
CA TRP A 159 -13.76 0.93 3.90
C TRP A 159 -14.84 1.84 4.52
N LEU A 160 -15.89 1.25 5.11
CA LEU A 160 -16.91 1.96 5.88
C LEU A 160 -16.31 2.67 7.10
N PHE A 161 -15.45 2.00 7.87
CA PHE A 161 -14.81 2.58 9.03
C PHE A 161 -13.87 3.74 8.65
N MET A 162 -13.16 3.60 7.52
CA MET A 162 -12.33 4.66 6.94
C MET A 162 -13.18 5.89 6.59
N LEU A 163 -14.30 5.70 5.89
CA LEU A 163 -15.21 6.81 5.55
C LEU A 163 -15.81 7.48 6.79
N LEU A 164 -16.21 6.68 7.79
CA LEU A 164 -16.75 7.19 9.05
C LEU A 164 -15.71 8.03 9.81
N PHE A 165 -14.45 7.56 9.85
CA PHE A 165 -13.34 8.25 10.49
C PHE A 165 -13.06 9.62 9.84
N TRP A 166 -13.03 9.68 8.50
CA TRP A 166 -12.88 10.94 7.77
C TRP A 166 -14.06 11.90 7.99
N LEU A 167 -15.30 11.39 8.03
CA LEU A 167 -16.49 12.19 8.34
C LEU A 167 -16.38 12.82 9.74
N LEU A 168 -15.94 12.05 10.74
CA LEU A 168 -15.72 12.50 12.11
C LEU A 168 -14.67 13.62 12.19
N ILE A 169 -13.55 13.48 11.47
CA ILE A 169 -12.51 14.52 11.40
C ILE A 169 -13.08 15.81 10.82
N ILE A 170 -13.83 15.74 9.72
CA ILE A 170 -14.42 16.93 9.09
C ILE A 170 -15.38 17.65 10.06
N LEU A 171 -16.25 16.90 10.74
CA LEU A 171 -17.16 17.47 11.74
C LEU A 171 -16.40 18.10 12.91
N GLY A 172 -15.34 17.45 13.41
CA GLY A 172 -14.49 17.98 14.48
C GLY A 172 -13.84 19.31 14.10
N VAL A 173 -13.26 19.40 12.90
CA VAL A 173 -12.66 20.64 12.39
C VAL A 173 -13.70 21.75 12.23
N VAL A 174 -14.88 21.45 11.67
CA VAL A 174 -15.96 22.45 11.51
C VAL A 174 -16.46 22.95 12.86
N ALA A 175 -16.65 22.06 13.84
CA ALA A 175 -17.06 22.41 15.20
C ALA A 175 -16.01 23.30 15.89
N LEU A 176 -14.74 22.95 15.77
CA LEU A 176 -13.62 23.72 16.32
C LEU A 176 -13.55 25.12 15.70
N ILE A 177 -13.69 25.23 14.37
CA ILE A 177 -13.73 26.53 13.68
C ILE A 177 -14.93 27.35 14.14
N ARG A 178 -16.12 26.74 14.30
CA ARG A 178 -17.30 27.45 14.81
C ARG A 178 -17.12 27.94 16.24
N TYR A 179 -16.51 27.12 17.10
CA TYR A 179 -16.23 27.47 18.49
C TYR A 179 -15.26 28.65 18.58
N LEU A 180 -14.15 28.59 17.85
CA LEU A 180 -13.15 29.66 17.79
C LEU A 180 -13.68 30.93 17.08
N ALA A 181 -14.57 30.78 16.10
CA ALA A 181 -15.22 31.91 15.44
C ALA A 181 -16.30 32.58 16.30
N ARG A 182 -16.90 31.85 17.26
CA ARG A 182 -17.82 32.41 18.26
C ARG A 182 -17.07 33.12 19.38
N SER A 183 -15.93 32.59 19.84
CA SER A 183 -15.10 33.26 20.85
C SER A 183 -14.41 34.53 20.34
N GLY A 184 -14.15 34.63 19.04
CA GLY A 184 -13.65 35.86 18.39
C GLY A 184 -14.72 36.93 18.13
N ARG A 185 -15.98 36.68 18.48
CA ARG A 185 -17.08 37.63 18.35
C ARG A 185 -17.67 37.92 19.72
N SER A 186 -16.85 38.50 20.60
CA SER A 186 -17.40 39.43 21.59
C SER A 186 -18.01 40.57 20.78
N ARG A 187 -19.30 40.45 20.48
CA ARG A 187 -20.12 41.61 20.20
C ARG A 187 -20.19 42.28 21.56
N GLU A 188 -19.17 43.10 21.84
CA GLU A 188 -19.24 44.05 22.93
C GLU A 188 -20.52 44.83 22.66
N ASP A 189 -21.55 44.58 23.45
CA ASP A 189 -22.80 45.33 23.42
C ASP A 189 -22.44 46.73 23.90
N LYS A 190 -21.82 47.51 23.00
CA LYS A 190 -21.48 48.90 23.24
C LYS A 190 -22.78 49.57 23.59
N THR A 191 -22.87 50.02 24.83
CA THR A 191 -24.05 50.74 25.29
C THR A 191 -24.21 51.98 24.40
N PRO A 192 -25.43 52.51 24.23
CA PRO A 192 -25.65 53.74 23.47
C PRO A 192 -24.71 54.88 23.92
N LEU A 193 -24.33 54.88 25.20
CA LEU A 193 -23.41 55.82 25.81
C LEU A 193 -21.96 55.65 25.32
N ASP A 194 -21.51 54.41 25.09
CA ASP A 194 -20.17 54.13 24.55
C ASP A 194 -20.06 54.50 23.06
N MET A 195 -21.12 54.28 22.28
CA MET A 195 -21.16 54.78 20.90
C MET A 195 -21.12 56.32 20.86
N LEU A 196 -21.81 56.99 21.80
CA LEU A 196 -21.82 58.44 21.88
C LEU A 196 -20.43 59.00 22.24
N LYS A 197 -19.73 58.39 23.21
CA LYS A 197 -18.35 58.74 23.57
C LYS A 197 -17.38 58.57 22.39
N GLU A 198 -17.53 57.49 21.63
CA GLU A 198 -16.68 57.23 20.47
C GLU A 198 -16.82 58.32 19.40
N ARG A 199 -18.05 58.78 19.13
CA ARG A 199 -18.29 59.87 18.16
C ARG A 199 -17.79 61.23 18.65
N TYR A 200 -17.92 61.51 19.95
CA TYR A 200 -17.34 62.72 20.54
C TYR A 200 -15.80 62.72 20.44
N ALA A 201 -15.17 61.58 20.73
CA ALA A 201 -13.72 61.42 20.62
C ALA A 201 -13.21 61.54 19.18
N LYS A 202 -14.02 61.12 18.19
CA LYS A 202 -13.74 61.32 16.76
C LYS A 202 -14.01 62.76 16.27
N GLY A 203 -14.60 63.62 17.11
CA GLY A 203 -14.98 64.99 16.75
C GLY A 203 -16.20 65.08 15.83
N GLU A 204 -16.96 63.99 15.66
CA GLU A 204 -18.16 63.95 14.82
C GLU A 204 -19.35 64.69 15.46
N ILE A 205 -19.33 64.86 16.79
CA ILE A 205 -20.33 65.60 17.57
C ILE A 205 -19.63 66.59 18.49
N ASN A 206 -20.28 67.73 18.74
CA ASN A 206 -19.71 68.76 19.62
C ASN A 206 -20.04 68.49 21.10
N LYS A 207 -19.38 69.21 22.02
CA LYS A 207 -19.56 69.03 23.47
C LYS A 207 -20.99 69.27 23.94
N LYS A 208 -21.74 70.19 23.31
CA LYS A 208 -23.13 70.47 23.69
C LYS A 208 -24.04 69.30 23.33
N GLU A 209 -23.92 68.78 22.10
CA GLU A 209 -24.66 67.61 21.61
C GLU A 209 -24.35 66.33 22.40
N PHE A 210 -23.08 66.17 22.82
CA PHE A 210 -22.69 65.04 23.67
C PHE A 210 -23.38 65.09 25.03
N GLU A 211 -23.37 66.25 25.70
CA GLU A 211 -23.97 66.40 27.04
C GLU A 211 -25.51 66.30 27.02
N GLU A 212 -26.18 66.78 25.97
CA GLU A 212 -27.63 66.61 25.79
C GLU A 212 -27.98 65.13 25.64
N LYS A 213 -27.37 64.44 24.69
CA LYS A 213 -27.67 63.03 24.41
C LYS A 213 -27.22 62.09 25.53
N LYS A 214 -26.19 62.46 26.30
CA LYS A 214 -25.76 61.72 27.48
C LYS A 214 -26.81 61.77 28.60
N LYS A 215 -27.53 62.88 28.75
CA LYS A 215 -28.63 63.01 29.73
C LYS A 215 -29.87 62.22 29.33
N ASP A 216 -30.15 62.12 28.04
CA ASP A 216 -31.28 61.34 27.54
C ASP A 216 -31.07 59.82 27.65
N LEU A 217 -29.79 59.38 27.72
CA LEU A 217 -29.39 57.97 27.75
C LEU A 217 -28.97 57.46 29.15
N GLY A 218 -29.00 58.31 30.17
CA GLY A 218 -28.63 57.99 31.56
C GLY A 218 -29.77 58.27 32.53
#